data_AF-A0A2V7EX34-F1
#
_entry.id   AF-A0A2V7EX34-F1
#
_cell.length_a   1.000
_cell.length_b   1.000
_cell.length_c   1.000
_cell.angle_alpha   90.00
_cell.angle_beta   90.00
_cell.angle_gamma   90.00
#
_symmetry.space_group_name_H-M   'P 1'
#
loop_
_entity.id
_entity.type
_entity.pdbx_description
1 polymer ?
#
loop_
_entity_poly.entity_id
_entity_poly.type
_entity_poly.pdbx_seq_one_letter_code
_entity_poly.pdbx_strand_id
1 'polypeptide(L)'
;MRSGALVLFAIASMTISPAAVGMAQTPIEDAPFRFDLAQAAGPRGLAVEGFVYNGLPWLITNVRLRVDSVDGDGTVIASASGWVIGDVKAGGRGYFWVPVSSPAKTYRATV
;
A
#
# COMPACT_ATOMS: atom_id res chain seq x y z
N MET A 1 -49.15 35.37 28.50
CA MET A 1 -49.22 35.34 27.03
C MET A 1 -48.01 34.58 26.52
N ARG A 2 -48.25 33.65 25.61
CA ARG A 2 -47.30 32.65 25.10
C ARG A 2 -46.48 33.24 23.95
N SER A 3 -45.16 33.15 24.01
CA SER A 3 -44.23 33.25 22.87
C SER A 3 -42.97 32.48 23.30
N GLY A 4 -42.48 31.41 22.68
CA GLY A 4 -42.54 30.99 21.29
C GLY A 4 -41.09 30.71 20.88
N ALA A 5 -40.66 29.46 21.00
CA ALA A 5 -39.29 29.02 20.71
C ALA A 5 -38.97 29.12 19.21
N LEU A 6 -37.72 29.45 18.86
CA LEU A 6 -37.13 29.02 17.60
C LEU A 6 -35.65 28.71 17.81
N VAL A 7 -35.33 27.41 17.75
CA VAL A 7 -33.97 26.86 17.77
C VAL A 7 -33.51 26.76 16.32
N LEU A 8 -32.40 27.41 15.98
CA LEU A 8 -31.74 27.27 14.68
C LEU A 8 -30.72 26.14 14.76
N PHE A 9 -31.00 25.05 14.05
CA PHE A 9 -30.08 23.92 13.84
C PHE A 9 -29.09 24.28 12.73
N ALA A 10 -27.81 24.45 13.08
CA ALA A 10 -26.73 24.55 12.11
C ALA A 10 -26.29 23.12 11.72
N ILE A 11 -26.49 22.76 10.45
CA ILE A 11 -26.02 21.48 9.90
C ILE A 11 -24.61 21.71 9.36
N ALA A 12 -23.60 21.18 10.06
CA ALA A 12 -22.23 21.14 9.59
C ALA A 12 -22.03 19.92 8.68
N SER A 13 -21.83 20.15 7.39
CA SER A 13 -21.53 19.11 6.41
C SER A 13 -20.10 18.58 6.62
N MET A 14 -19.95 17.45 7.32
CA MET A 14 -18.69 16.70 7.38
C MET A 14 -18.45 16.00 6.04
N THR A 15 -17.44 16.45 5.31
CA THR A 15 -16.90 15.75 4.14
C THR A 15 -16.14 14.51 4.61
N ILE A 16 -16.73 13.33 4.40
CA ILE A 16 -16.07 12.05 4.68
C ILE A 16 -15.03 11.84 3.58
N SER A 17 -13.74 12.02 3.91
CA SER A 17 -12.65 11.51 3.08
C SER A 17 -12.66 9.99 3.17
N PRO A 18 -12.67 9.23 2.06
CA PRO A 18 -12.56 7.78 2.13
C PRO A 18 -11.16 7.42 2.67
N ALA A 19 -11.13 6.87 3.88
CA ALA A 19 -9.93 6.23 4.41
C ALA A 19 -9.55 5.08 3.47
N ALA A 20 -8.35 5.14 2.90
CA ALA A 20 -7.79 4.00 2.18
C ALA A 20 -7.71 2.82 3.15
N VAL A 21 -8.54 1.80 2.91
CA VAL A 21 -8.51 0.54 3.67
C VAL A 21 -7.29 -0.24 3.19
N GLY A 22 -6.14 -0.01 3.82
CA GLY A 22 -4.97 -0.85 3.66
C GLY A 22 -5.24 -2.20 4.30
N MET A 23 -5.44 -3.24 3.49
CA MET A 23 -5.56 -4.61 3.99
C MET A 23 -4.17 -5.09 4.39
N ALA A 24 -3.91 -5.20 5.70
CA ALA A 24 -2.67 -5.76 6.21
C ALA A 24 -2.57 -7.24 5.82
N GLN A 25 -1.50 -7.63 5.13
CA GLN A 25 -1.17 -9.04 4.89
C GLN A 25 -0.85 -9.71 6.25
N THR A 26 -1.42 -10.87 6.52
CA THR A 26 -1.09 -11.67 7.72
C THR A 26 0.41 -12.01 7.71
N PRO A 27 1.19 -11.59 8.72
CA PRO A 27 2.63 -11.86 8.74
C PRO A 27 2.91 -13.37 8.79
N ILE A 28 3.74 -13.86 7.87
CA ILE A 28 4.43 -15.13 8.05
C ILE A 28 5.63 -14.79 8.93
N GLU A 29 5.59 -15.15 10.22
CA GLU A 29 6.59 -14.71 11.22
C GLU A 29 8.03 -15.10 10.87
N ASP A 30 8.23 -16.14 10.02
CA ASP A 30 9.55 -16.64 9.59
C ASP A 30 9.91 -16.32 8.11
N ALA A 31 9.14 -15.47 7.41
CA ALA A 31 9.51 -15.12 6.03
C ALA A 31 10.77 -14.21 6.02
N PRO A 32 11.77 -14.48 5.15
CA PRO A 32 12.99 -13.67 5.08
C PRO A 32 12.72 -12.23 4.61
N PHE A 33 11.56 -12.01 3.95
CA PHE A 33 11.11 -10.71 3.50
C PHE A 33 9.65 -10.48 3.86
N ARG A 34 9.35 -9.27 4.34
CA ARG A 34 7.98 -8.77 4.55
C ARG A 34 7.78 -7.50 3.72
N PHE A 35 6.55 -7.24 3.32
CA PHE A 35 6.21 -6.08 2.50
C PHE A 35 5.10 -5.25 3.13
N ASP A 36 5.25 -3.93 3.08
CA ASP A 36 4.14 -2.99 3.20
C ASP A 36 3.85 -2.48 1.78
N LEU A 37 2.60 -2.59 1.32
CA LEU A 37 2.19 -2.24 -0.03
C LEU A 37 1.06 -1.22 0.00
N ALA A 38 1.17 -0.16 -0.79
CA ALA A 38 0.09 0.80 -1.01
C ALA A 38 -0.01 1.13 -2.50
N GLN A 39 -1.25 1.26 -3.00
CA GLN A 39 -1.46 1.83 -4.32
C GLN A 39 -1.18 3.32 -4.27
N ALA A 40 -0.34 3.78 -5.19
CA ALA A 40 -0.04 5.19 -5.40
C ALA A 40 -0.53 5.61 -6.78
N ALA A 41 -1.14 6.79 -6.87
CA ALA A 41 -1.50 7.42 -8.13
C ALA A 41 -1.07 8.89 -8.08
N GLY A 42 -0.40 9.36 -9.12
CA GLY A 42 0.08 10.74 -9.20
C GLY A 42 0.57 11.12 -10.60
N PRO A 43 1.33 12.22 -10.73
CA PRO A 43 1.82 12.70 -12.03
C PRO A 43 2.70 11.69 -12.79
N ARG A 44 3.30 10.73 -12.08
CA ARG A 44 4.11 9.64 -12.65
C ARG A 44 3.28 8.42 -13.09
N GLY A 45 1.96 8.50 -12.98
CA GLY A 45 1.04 7.40 -13.28
C GLY A 45 0.68 6.56 -12.05
N LEU A 46 0.07 5.40 -12.32
CA LEU A 46 -0.34 4.42 -11.32
C LEU A 46 0.84 3.51 -10.94
N ALA A 47 0.96 3.24 -9.64
CA ALA A 47 2.02 2.41 -9.10
C ALA A 47 1.59 1.71 -7.81
N VAL A 48 2.46 0.81 -7.37
CA VAL A 48 2.51 0.30 -6.01
C VAL A 48 3.80 0.77 -5.37
N GLU A 49 3.68 1.39 -4.21
CA GLU A 49 4.83 1.84 -3.42
C GLU A 49 4.80 1.25 -2.02
N GLY A 50 5.94 1.30 -1.35
CA GLY A 50 6.04 0.89 0.04
C GLY A 50 7.42 0.42 0.40
N PHE A 51 7.48 -0.55 1.30
CA PHE A 51 8.73 -1.01 1.90
C PHE A 51 8.86 -2.52 1.82
N VAL A 52 10.05 -3.00 1.44
CA VAL A 52 10.48 -4.37 1.77
C VAL A 52 11.28 -4.32 3.07
N TYR A 53 11.01 -5.26 3.97
CA TYR A 53 11.76 -5.45 5.20
C TYR A 53 12.67 -6.66 5.02
N ASN A 54 13.95 -6.48 5.33
CA ASN A 54 14.96 -7.53 5.24
C ASN A 54 15.08 -8.23 6.61
N GLY A 55 14.51 -9.43 6.72
CA GLY A 55 14.62 -10.27 7.92
C GLY A 55 15.96 -11.01 8.01
N LEU A 56 16.81 -10.95 6.98
CA LEU A 56 18.12 -11.62 6.98
C LEU A 56 19.12 -10.90 7.91
N PRO A 57 20.11 -11.63 8.45
CA PRO A 57 21.13 -11.04 9.33
C PRO A 57 22.25 -10.31 8.57
N TRP A 58 22.16 -10.17 7.25
CA TRP A 58 23.11 -9.43 6.42
C TRP A 58 22.42 -8.41 5.51
N LEU A 59 23.21 -7.45 5.03
CA LEU A 59 22.77 -6.45 4.04
C LEU A 59 22.55 -7.11 2.67
N ILE A 60 21.50 -6.68 1.97
CA ILE A 60 21.18 -7.09 0.59
C ILE A 60 21.28 -5.89 -0.35
N THR A 61 21.72 -6.14 -1.58
CA THR A 61 21.90 -5.12 -2.63
C THR A 61 21.16 -5.57 -3.88
N ASN A 62 20.96 -4.65 -4.83
CA ASN A 62 20.34 -4.96 -6.14
C ASN A 62 19.03 -5.75 -5.99
N VAL A 63 18.16 -5.30 -5.08
CA VAL A 63 16.92 -6.01 -4.81
C VAL A 63 15.91 -5.67 -5.89
N ARG A 64 15.64 -6.64 -6.76
CA ARG A 64 14.54 -6.59 -7.72
C ARG A 64 13.31 -7.19 -7.06
N LEU A 65 12.15 -6.59 -7.29
CA LEU A 65 10.89 -7.14 -6.81
C LEU A 65 9.87 -7.24 -7.95
N ARG A 66 9.01 -8.23 -7.84
CA ARG A 66 7.81 -8.40 -8.66
C ARG A 66 6.59 -8.03 -7.84
N VAL A 67 5.70 -7.23 -8.42
CA VAL A 67 4.38 -6.91 -7.87
C VAL A 67 3.33 -7.56 -8.76
N ASP A 68 2.48 -8.38 -8.18
CA ASP A 68 1.31 -8.97 -8.83
C ASP A 68 0.04 -8.20 -8.42
N SER A 69 -0.73 -7.79 -9.43
CA SER A 69 -2.08 -7.26 -9.30
C SER A 69 -3.07 -8.42 -9.21
N VAL A 70 -3.82 -8.50 -8.13
CA VAL A 70 -4.75 -9.59 -7.83
C VAL A 70 -6.19 -9.07 -7.79
N ASP A 71 -7.10 -9.74 -8.48
CA ASP A 71 -8.53 -9.40 -8.49
C ASP A 71 -9.26 -9.92 -7.23
N GLY A 72 -10.59 -9.77 -7.21
CA GLY A 72 -11.43 -10.18 -6.08
C GLY A 72 -11.51 -11.70 -5.88
N ASP A 73 -11.25 -12.48 -6.92
CA ASP A 73 -11.31 -13.94 -6.89
C ASP A 73 -9.94 -14.55 -6.53
N GLY A 74 -8.91 -13.72 -6.37
CA GLY A 74 -7.55 -14.15 -6.05
C GLY A 74 -6.70 -14.45 -7.29
N THR A 75 -7.18 -14.12 -8.48
CA THR A 75 -6.47 -14.34 -9.75
C THR A 75 -5.47 -13.22 -10.00
N VAL A 76 -4.25 -13.58 -10.42
CA VAL A 76 -3.25 -12.59 -10.87
C VAL A 76 -3.65 -12.11 -12.26
N ILE A 77 -4.00 -10.82 -12.38
CA ILE A 77 -4.48 -10.20 -13.63
C ILE A 77 -3.41 -9.38 -14.34
N ALA A 78 -2.36 -8.96 -13.63
CA ALA A 78 -1.21 -8.27 -14.18
C ALA A 78 0.00 -8.38 -13.25
N SER A 79 1.19 -8.12 -13.79
CA SER A 79 2.43 -8.15 -13.03
C SER A 79 3.40 -7.10 -13.52
N ALA A 80 4.13 -6.50 -12.59
CA ALA A 80 5.18 -5.52 -12.87
C ALA A 80 6.44 -5.86 -12.06
N SER A 81 7.56 -5.26 -12.43
CA SER A 81 8.81 -5.40 -11.67
C SER A 81 9.51 -4.07 -11.55
N GLY A 82 10.20 -3.89 -10.42
CA GLY A 82 11.04 -2.73 -10.19
C GLY A 82 12.12 -3.03 -9.17
N TRP A 83 12.73 -1.97 -8.66
CA TRP A 83 13.88 -2.06 -7.78
C TRP A 83 13.59 -1.38 -6.46
N VAL A 84 14.13 -1.95 -5.39
CA VAL A 84 14.28 -1.25 -4.13
C VAL A 84 15.37 -0.19 -4.32
N ILE A 85 15.12 1.00 -3.77
CA ILE A 85 16.07 2.10 -3.83
C ILE A 85 17.18 1.84 -2.81
N GLY A 86 18.38 1.61 -3.33
CA GLY A 86 19.59 1.40 -2.54
C GLY A 86 19.66 0.03 -1.88
N ASP A 87 20.62 -0.12 -0.97
CA ASP A 87 20.84 -1.34 -0.23
C ASP A 87 19.91 -1.42 0.99
N VAL A 88 19.53 -2.64 1.37
CA VAL A 88 18.69 -2.87 2.55
C VAL A 88 19.52 -3.53 3.64
N LYS A 89 19.79 -2.78 4.71
CA LYS A 89 20.51 -3.28 5.89
C LYS A 89 19.83 -4.52 6.50
N ALA A 90 20.60 -5.35 7.19
CA ALA A 90 20.08 -6.43 8.02
C ALA A 90 19.01 -5.92 9.00
N GLY A 91 17.85 -6.56 9.08
CA GLY A 91 16.71 -6.12 9.90
C GLY A 91 16.06 -4.79 9.45
N GLY A 92 16.57 -4.17 8.37
CA GLY A 92 16.14 -2.86 7.91
C GLY A 92 14.98 -2.91 6.93
N ARG A 93 14.65 -1.76 6.35
CA ARG A 93 13.67 -1.65 5.27
C ARG A 93 14.18 -0.80 4.12
N GLY A 94 13.80 -1.15 2.90
CA GLY A 94 14.09 -0.41 1.68
C GLY A 94 12.81 0.04 1.00
N TYR A 95 12.80 1.28 0.52
CA TYR A 95 11.65 1.83 -0.20
C TYR A 95 11.66 1.38 -1.66
N PHE A 96 10.48 1.17 -2.24
CA PHE A 96 10.32 0.95 -3.66
C PHE A 96 9.09 1.69 -4.21
N TRP A 97 9.11 1.92 -5.52
CA TRP A 97 7.97 2.40 -6.30
C TRP A 97 7.97 1.63 -7.63
N VAL A 98 6.91 0.86 -7.89
CA VAL A 98 6.78 0.02 -9.09
C VAL A 98 5.55 0.46 -9.89
N PRO A 99 5.72 0.97 -11.12
CA PRO A 99 4.59 1.31 -11.96
C PRO A 99 3.79 0.05 -12.34
N VAL A 100 2.46 0.15 -12.28
CA VAL A 100 1.55 -0.95 -12.63
C VAL A 100 0.57 -0.48 -13.71
N SER A 101 0.11 -1.41 -14.55
CA SER A 101 -0.74 -1.10 -15.71
C SER A 101 -2.21 -0.86 -15.35
N SER A 102 -2.67 -1.37 -14.21
CA SER A 102 -4.08 -1.28 -13.80
C SER A 102 -4.23 -1.37 -12.27
N PRO A 103 -5.27 -0.73 -11.69
CA PRO A 103 -5.59 -0.90 -10.28
C PRO A 103 -6.05 -2.34 -10.02
N ALA A 104 -5.85 -2.81 -8.79
CA ALA A 104 -6.19 -4.16 -8.36
C ALA A 104 -6.92 -4.15 -7.02
N LYS A 105 -7.64 -5.23 -6.71
CA LYS A 105 -8.27 -5.40 -5.40
C LYS A 105 -7.22 -5.62 -4.31
N THR A 106 -6.15 -6.32 -4.63
CA THR A 106 -5.04 -6.62 -3.73
C THR A 106 -3.74 -6.68 -4.52
N TYR A 107 -2.62 -6.37 -3.88
CA TYR A 107 -1.29 -6.54 -4.44
C TYR A 107 -0.50 -7.59 -3.65
N ARG A 108 0.36 -8.33 -4.34
CA ARG A 108 1.33 -9.25 -3.74
C ARG A 108 2.73 -8.88 -4.24
N ALA A 109 3.73 -8.97 -3.36
CA ALA A 109 5.10 -8.68 -3.72
C ALA A 109 6.02 -9.86 -3.38
N THR A 110 7.04 -10.04 -4.21
CA THR A 110 8.11 -11.04 -4.06
C THR A 110 9.43 -10.44 -4.52
N VAL A 111 10.55 -10.93 -3.97
CA VAL A 111 11.93 -10.60 -4.38
C VAL A 111 12.47 -11.74 -5.22
#